data_AF-A0A5N5XU97-F1
#
_entry.id   AF-A0A5N5XU97-F1
#
_cell.length_a   1.000
_cell.length_b   1.000
_cell.length_c   1.000
_cell.angle_alpha   90.00
_cell.angle_beta   90.00
_cell.angle_gamma   90.00
#
_symmetry.space_group_name_H-M   'P 1'
#
loop_
_entity.id
_entity.type
_entity.pdbx_description
1 polymer ?
#
loop_
_entity_poly.entity_id
_entity_poly.type
_entity_poly.pdbx_seq_one_letter_code
_entity_poly.pdbx_strand_id
1 'polypeptide(L)'
;MFKSGFVSIIGKTNVGKSTLLNILIKNKISITSSKTNTTLIQIMGVCNESDYQLVFFDNPGINWKNNFLTFKNIQDSDIILFVVDREYKDKDQKILNILNKYKSKIFLIINKIDILKNKMLIDKIIISYLTKFSFDEIIPLSCLKEKNLCILKQKILLYLDQKKPYFSKNFLTNITKKELISDLIREKVLLYINSEIPYFCRILVENIFLNEGLSLMNIDASIVVKKESHKKIIIGKHGSKIKQIGMDARKEISHIFKIKIFLNLYIKLNKKN
;
A
#
# COMPACT_ATOMS: atom_id res chain seq x y z
N MET A 1 -14.22 -21.58 -16.38
CA MET A 1 -14.22 -22.16 -15.02
C MET A 1 -13.70 -21.08 -14.08
N PHE A 2 -14.39 -20.80 -12.97
CA PHE A 2 -14.05 -19.66 -12.11
C PHE A 2 -12.90 -20.00 -11.16
N LYS A 3 -11.92 -19.10 -11.01
CA LYS A 3 -10.79 -19.25 -10.07
C LYS A 3 -10.85 -18.22 -8.96
N SER A 4 -10.50 -18.59 -7.73
CA SER A 4 -10.35 -17.61 -6.65
C SER A 4 -9.22 -17.97 -5.71
N GLY A 5 -8.59 -16.95 -5.12
CA GLY A 5 -7.51 -17.18 -4.19
C GLY A 5 -6.98 -15.92 -3.51
N PHE A 6 -6.22 -16.15 -2.45
CA PHE A 6 -5.58 -15.14 -1.62
C PHE A 6 -4.12 -14.96 -2.04
N VAL A 7 -3.72 -13.70 -2.20
CA VAL A 7 -2.38 -13.29 -2.66
C VAL A 7 -1.78 -12.29 -1.68
N SER A 8 -0.76 -12.71 -0.92
CA SER A 8 -0.06 -11.81 0.01
C SER A 8 1.09 -11.08 -0.68
N ILE A 9 1.20 -9.76 -0.48
CA ILE A 9 2.31 -8.94 -0.98
C ILE A 9 3.25 -8.64 0.18
N ILE A 10 4.49 -9.13 0.07
CA ILE A 10 5.49 -9.08 1.13
C ILE A 10 6.78 -8.47 0.60
N GLY A 11 7.52 -7.80 1.47
CA GLY A 11 8.81 -7.22 1.13
C GLY A 11 9.18 -6.11 2.10
N LYS A 12 10.38 -5.58 1.91
CA LYS A 12 10.87 -4.44 2.70
C LYS A 12 10.00 -3.20 2.49
N THR A 13 10.17 -2.20 3.34
CA THR A 13 9.56 -0.88 3.12
C THR A 13 10.06 -0.28 1.80
N ASN A 14 9.22 0.50 1.12
CA ASN A 14 9.55 1.26 -0.09
C ASN A 14 9.91 0.45 -1.37
N VAL A 15 9.78 -0.87 -1.37
CA VAL A 15 9.96 -1.71 -2.59
C VAL A 15 8.78 -1.61 -3.57
N GLY A 16 7.70 -0.91 -3.20
CA GLY A 16 6.54 -0.64 -4.07
C GLY A 16 5.35 -1.59 -3.91
N LYS A 17 5.20 -2.26 -2.75
CA LYS A 17 4.06 -3.16 -2.44
C LYS A 17 2.69 -2.51 -2.60
N SER A 18 2.49 -1.35 -1.96
CA SER A 18 1.23 -0.60 -2.02
C SER A 18 0.95 -0.06 -3.42
N THR A 19 1.99 0.30 -4.18
CA THR A 19 1.87 0.67 -5.59
C THR A 19 1.39 -0.52 -6.43
N LEU A 20 1.98 -1.70 -6.21
CA LEU A 20 1.57 -2.94 -6.87
C LEU A 20 0.12 -3.27 -6.56
N LEU A 21 -0.29 -3.21 -5.29
CA LEU A 21 -1.67 -3.43 -4.87
C LEU A 21 -2.64 -2.49 -5.61
N ASN A 22 -2.39 -1.18 -5.56
CA ASN A 22 -3.29 -0.19 -6.16
C ASN A 22 -3.50 -0.43 -7.65
N ILE A 23 -2.46 -0.82 -8.38
CA ILE A 23 -2.56 -1.09 -9.82
C ILE A 23 -3.29 -2.41 -10.08
N LEU A 24 -2.99 -3.47 -9.32
CA LEU A 24 -3.69 -4.75 -9.47
C LEU A 24 -5.19 -4.64 -9.19
N ILE A 25 -5.58 -3.75 -8.27
CA ILE A 25 -6.98 -3.43 -7.95
C ILE A 25 -7.58 -2.36 -8.87
N LYS A 26 -6.75 -1.68 -9.67
CA LYS A 26 -7.12 -0.50 -10.50
C LYS A 26 -7.78 0.64 -9.70
N ASN A 27 -7.53 0.70 -8.40
CA ASN A 27 -8.04 1.73 -7.50
C ASN A 27 -6.99 2.05 -6.42
N LYS A 28 -6.94 3.31 -5.99
CA LYS A 28 -6.07 3.72 -4.88
C LYS A 28 -6.74 3.37 -3.55
N ILE A 29 -6.35 2.24 -2.96
CA ILE A 29 -6.84 1.75 -1.66
C ILE A 29 -5.76 1.75 -0.57
N SER A 30 -4.50 1.95 -0.95
CA SER A 30 -3.34 2.05 -0.06
C SER A 30 -2.52 3.29 -0.40
N ILE A 31 -1.99 3.99 0.59
CA ILE A 31 -1.14 5.16 0.34
C ILE A 31 0.25 4.76 -0.14
N THR A 32 0.85 5.65 -0.93
CA THR A 32 2.21 5.47 -1.44
C THR A 32 3.08 6.64 -1.01
N SER A 33 4.15 6.38 -0.27
CA SER A 33 5.17 7.39 0.05
C SER A 33 6.56 6.79 -0.10
N SER A 34 7.55 7.66 -0.37
CA SER A 34 8.97 7.30 -0.30
C SER A 34 9.47 7.17 1.14
N LYS A 35 8.67 7.61 2.13
CA LYS A 35 8.98 7.47 3.57
C LYS A 35 8.63 6.06 4.06
N THR A 36 9.44 5.53 4.97
CA THR A 36 9.26 4.16 5.51
C THR A 36 7.97 4.05 6.34
N ASN A 37 7.47 2.83 6.61
CA ASN A 37 6.28 2.60 7.46
C ASN A 37 4.99 3.33 7.01
N THR A 38 4.69 3.37 5.72
CA THR A 38 3.42 3.94 5.21
C THR A 38 2.21 3.14 5.64
N THR A 39 2.24 1.83 5.47
CA THR A 39 1.12 0.93 5.77
C THR A 39 1.22 0.47 7.23
N LEU A 40 0.30 0.93 8.08
CA LEU A 40 0.25 0.60 9.52
C LEU A 40 -0.78 -0.50 9.83
N ILE A 41 -1.78 -0.64 8.97
CA ILE A 41 -2.88 -1.61 9.05
C ILE A 41 -2.81 -2.43 7.76
N GLN A 42 -3.11 -3.73 7.85
CA GLN A 42 -3.21 -4.56 6.66
C GLN A 42 -4.37 -4.13 5.78
N ILE A 43 -4.08 -3.94 4.49
CA ILE A 43 -5.08 -3.53 3.50
C ILE A 43 -5.41 -4.74 2.64
N MET A 44 -6.69 -5.09 2.60
CA MET A 44 -7.23 -6.09 1.69
C MET A 44 -7.80 -5.38 0.46
N GLY A 45 -7.42 -5.84 -0.73
CA GLY A 45 -8.01 -5.41 -1.99
C GLY A 45 -8.56 -6.60 -2.75
N VAL A 46 -9.76 -6.48 -3.33
CA VAL A 46 -10.40 -7.54 -4.10
C VAL A 46 -10.52 -7.12 -5.56
N CYS A 47 -9.92 -7.90 -6.45
CA CYS A 47 -10.07 -7.76 -7.90
C CYS A 47 -11.11 -8.79 -8.36
N ASN A 48 -12.30 -8.29 -8.75
CA ASN A 48 -13.39 -9.09 -9.29
C ASN A 48 -13.42 -8.98 -10.80
N GLU A 49 -13.41 -10.12 -11.49
CA GLU A 49 -13.55 -10.22 -12.95
C GLU A 49 -14.58 -11.34 -13.26
N SER A 50 -14.96 -11.50 -14.52
CA SER A 50 -16.01 -12.46 -14.91
C SER A 50 -15.66 -13.92 -14.60
N ASP A 51 -14.38 -14.25 -14.63
CA ASP A 51 -13.81 -15.60 -14.60
C ASP A 51 -12.89 -15.84 -13.39
N TYR A 52 -12.64 -14.83 -12.55
CA TYR A 52 -11.91 -15.01 -11.29
C TYR A 52 -12.15 -13.92 -10.25
N GLN A 53 -11.75 -14.22 -9.01
CA GLN A 53 -11.61 -13.27 -7.92
C GLN A 53 -10.25 -13.41 -7.24
N LEU A 54 -9.45 -12.35 -7.26
CA LEU A 54 -8.17 -12.29 -6.55
C LEU A 54 -8.30 -11.41 -5.32
N VAL A 55 -7.94 -11.95 -4.15
CA VAL A 55 -7.95 -11.22 -2.88
C VAL A 55 -6.51 -10.93 -2.50
N PHE A 56 -6.10 -9.68 -2.60
CA PHE A 56 -4.75 -9.23 -2.29
C PHE A 56 -4.66 -8.70 -0.86
N PHE A 57 -3.55 -8.99 -0.19
CA PHE A 57 -3.19 -8.38 1.09
C PHE A 57 -1.89 -7.60 0.98
N ASP A 58 -1.94 -6.28 1.18
CA ASP A 58 -0.75 -5.44 1.40
C ASP A 58 -0.45 -5.43 2.89
N ASN A 59 0.57 -6.20 3.26
CA ASN A 59 1.04 -6.26 4.64
C ASN A 59 1.99 -5.08 4.90
N PRO A 60 1.95 -4.47 6.10
CA PRO A 60 2.98 -3.53 6.54
C PRO A 60 4.38 -4.05 6.17
N GLY A 61 5.21 -3.18 5.59
CA GLY A 61 6.57 -3.57 5.22
C GLY A 61 7.29 -4.16 6.43
N ILE A 62 7.95 -5.31 6.25
CA ILE A 62 8.60 -6.01 7.36
C ILE A 62 9.60 -5.07 8.03
N ASN A 63 9.22 -4.56 9.19
CA ASN A 63 10.09 -3.85 10.09
C ASN A 63 10.38 -4.80 11.25
N TRP A 64 11.65 -5.16 11.40
CA TRP A 64 12.18 -6.19 12.30
C TRP A 64 11.78 -6.06 13.78
N LYS A 65 11.10 -4.98 14.17
CA LYS A 65 10.61 -4.73 15.52
C LYS A 65 9.19 -5.27 15.78
N ASN A 66 8.31 -5.39 14.77
CA ASN A 66 6.91 -5.78 14.94
C ASN A 66 6.57 -7.03 14.13
N ASN A 67 6.86 -8.20 14.71
CA ASN A 67 6.79 -9.49 14.03
C ASN A 67 5.37 -10.08 13.98
N PHE A 68 4.53 -9.95 15.01
CA PHE A 68 3.34 -10.81 15.15
C PHE A 68 2.21 -10.65 14.12
N LEU A 69 1.81 -9.42 13.76
CA LEU A 69 0.66 -9.20 12.87
C LEU A 69 0.94 -9.57 11.41
N THR A 70 2.20 -9.46 10.97
CA THR A 70 2.61 -9.71 9.59
C THR A 70 2.52 -11.19 9.21
N PHE A 71 2.54 -12.12 10.17
CA PHE A 71 2.70 -13.56 9.89
C PHE A 71 1.40 -14.36 9.81
N LYS A 72 0.32 -13.94 10.50
CA LYS A 72 -0.91 -14.74 10.57
C LYS A 72 -1.58 -14.96 9.21
N ASN A 73 -1.55 -13.95 8.34
CA ASN A 73 -2.26 -13.98 7.05
C ASN A 73 -1.39 -14.46 5.88
N ILE A 74 -0.07 -14.56 6.09
CA ILE A 74 0.81 -15.27 5.16
C ILE A 74 0.45 -16.76 5.16
N GLN A 75 -0.03 -17.28 6.29
CA GLN A 75 -0.41 -18.67 6.45
C GLN A 75 -1.55 -19.13 5.54
N ASP A 76 -2.51 -18.24 5.28
CA ASP A 76 -3.72 -18.56 4.52
C ASP A 76 -3.64 -18.13 3.04
N SER A 77 -2.47 -17.65 2.59
CA SER A 77 -2.29 -17.21 1.21
C SER A 77 -2.04 -18.40 0.28
N ASP A 78 -2.75 -18.48 -0.85
CA ASP A 78 -2.43 -19.45 -1.91
C ASP A 78 -1.09 -19.08 -2.58
N ILE A 79 -0.85 -17.77 -2.76
CA ILE A 79 0.36 -17.22 -3.40
C ILE A 79 0.95 -16.07 -2.57
N ILE A 80 2.27 -16.02 -2.47
CA ILE A 80 3.04 -14.95 -1.85
C ILE A 80 3.87 -14.24 -2.93
N LEU A 81 3.67 -12.94 -3.09
CA LEU A 81 4.48 -12.06 -3.92
C LEU A 81 5.58 -11.44 -3.06
N PHE A 82 6.81 -11.94 -3.17
CA PHE A 82 7.96 -11.36 -2.49
C PHE A 82 8.61 -10.29 -3.35
N VAL A 83 8.34 -9.02 -3.02
CA VAL A 83 8.75 -7.85 -3.79
C VAL A 83 10.10 -7.30 -3.33
N VAL A 84 11.02 -7.15 -4.29
CA VAL A 84 12.38 -6.65 -4.11
C VAL A 84 12.71 -5.62 -5.19
N ASP A 85 13.71 -4.77 -4.94
CA ASP A 85 14.19 -3.74 -5.88
C ASP A 85 15.73 -3.59 -5.90
N ARG A 86 16.44 -4.53 -5.27
CA ARG A 86 17.90 -4.56 -5.17
C ARG A 86 18.39 -5.98 -4.90
N GLU A 87 19.70 -6.18 -5.04
CA GLU A 87 20.38 -7.43 -4.74
C GLU A 87 20.15 -7.85 -3.28
N TYR A 88 20.18 -9.16 -3.06
CA TYR A 88 20.08 -9.80 -1.77
C TYR A 88 21.07 -9.22 -0.74
N LYS A 89 20.65 -9.08 0.51
CA LYS A 89 21.50 -8.75 1.67
C LYS A 89 21.14 -9.66 2.82
N ASP A 90 22.01 -9.84 3.81
CA ASP A 90 21.80 -10.79 4.93
C ASP A 90 20.49 -10.58 5.70
N LYS A 91 20.02 -9.33 5.79
CA LYS A 91 18.73 -9.03 6.41
C LYS A 91 17.55 -9.68 5.66
N ASP A 92 17.68 -9.96 4.36
CA ASP A 92 16.67 -10.66 3.57
C ASP A 92 16.57 -12.16 3.96
N GLN A 93 17.64 -12.80 4.48
CA GLN A 93 17.64 -14.22 4.89
C GLN A 93 16.49 -14.55 5.84
N LYS A 94 16.29 -13.68 6.83
CA LYS A 94 15.28 -13.91 7.85
C LYS A 94 13.86 -13.89 7.25
N ILE A 95 13.60 -13.09 6.20
CA ILE A 95 12.33 -13.11 5.46
C ILE A 95 12.20 -14.44 4.71
N LEU A 96 13.25 -14.86 4.00
CA LEU A 96 13.26 -16.14 3.28
C LEU A 96 13.03 -17.34 4.22
N ASN A 97 13.64 -17.35 5.40
CA ASN A 97 13.43 -18.38 6.42
C ASN A 97 11.98 -18.44 6.91
N ILE A 98 11.30 -17.30 6.93
CA ILE A 98 9.87 -17.25 7.26
C ILE A 98 9.05 -17.79 6.09
N LEU A 99 9.35 -17.35 4.86
CA LEU A 99 8.66 -17.81 3.65
C LEU A 99 8.74 -19.34 3.50
N ASN A 100 9.88 -19.95 3.83
CA ASN A 100 10.09 -21.39 3.77
C ASN A 100 9.16 -22.21 4.69
N LYS A 101 8.52 -21.58 5.68
CA LYS A 101 7.61 -22.25 6.61
C LYS A 101 6.19 -22.41 6.05
N TYR A 102 5.88 -21.70 4.96
CA TYR A 102 4.55 -21.71 4.37
C TYR A 102 4.51 -22.64 3.16
N LYS A 103 3.34 -23.26 2.93
CA LYS A 103 3.10 -24.14 1.78
C LYS A 103 2.67 -23.37 0.52
N SER A 104 2.50 -22.05 0.64
CA SER A 104 2.08 -21.15 -0.43
C SER A 104 3.09 -21.14 -1.58
N LYS A 105 2.62 -20.84 -2.79
CA LYS A 105 3.49 -20.59 -3.94
C LYS A 105 4.19 -19.24 -3.79
N ILE A 106 5.50 -19.17 -4.01
CA ILE A 106 6.29 -17.97 -3.73
C ILE A 106 6.87 -17.42 -5.03
N PHE A 107 6.42 -16.22 -5.39
CA PHE A 107 6.87 -15.51 -6.58
C PHE A 107 7.85 -14.41 -6.18
N LEU A 108 9.04 -14.41 -6.79
CA LEU A 108 9.99 -13.31 -6.66
C LEU A 108 9.62 -12.20 -7.63
N ILE A 109 9.27 -11.03 -7.10
CA ILE A 109 8.89 -9.86 -7.90
C ILE A 109 10.00 -8.82 -7.85
N ILE A 110 10.68 -8.58 -8.96
CA ILE A 110 11.71 -7.54 -9.08
C ILE A 110 11.05 -6.27 -9.61
N ASN A 111 10.70 -5.37 -8.71
CA ASN A 111 10.03 -4.11 -9.06
C ASN A 111 11.05 -3.03 -9.46
N LYS A 112 10.54 -1.93 -10.04
CA LYS A 112 11.29 -0.73 -10.45
C LYS A 112 12.27 -0.95 -11.61
N ILE A 113 11.97 -1.88 -12.51
CA ILE A 113 12.80 -2.11 -13.71
C ILE A 113 12.87 -0.89 -14.65
N ASP A 114 11.98 0.09 -14.48
CA ASP A 114 12.04 1.37 -15.18
C ASP A 114 13.23 2.24 -14.79
N ILE A 115 13.76 2.08 -13.56
CA ILE A 115 14.95 2.77 -13.07
C ILE A 115 16.18 1.84 -13.15
N LEU A 116 15.98 0.52 -13.04
CA LEU A 116 17.02 -0.49 -13.28
C LEU A 116 17.24 -0.70 -14.80
N LYS A 117 17.73 0.34 -15.48
CA LYS A 117 17.83 0.39 -16.96
C LYS A 117 18.76 -0.67 -17.60
N ASN A 118 19.56 -1.38 -16.80
CA ASN A 118 20.51 -2.38 -17.28
C ASN A 118 20.00 -3.80 -16.98
N LYS A 119 19.81 -4.62 -18.02
CA LYS A 119 19.42 -6.04 -17.88
C LYS A 119 20.36 -6.82 -16.95
N MET A 120 21.66 -6.54 -17.03
CA MET A 120 22.67 -7.16 -16.17
C MET A 120 22.43 -6.88 -14.68
N LEU A 121 21.87 -5.71 -14.32
CA LEU A 121 21.49 -5.43 -12.93
C LEU A 121 20.29 -6.26 -12.49
N ILE A 122 19.30 -6.42 -13.37
CA ILE A 122 18.13 -7.27 -13.09
C ILE A 122 18.58 -8.73 -12.89
N ASP A 123 19.46 -9.22 -13.76
CA ASP A 123 20.01 -10.58 -13.67
C ASP A 123 20.80 -10.79 -12.38
N LYS A 124 21.64 -9.82 -11.99
CA LYS A 124 22.36 -9.85 -10.70
C LYS A 124 21.41 -9.96 -9.51
N ILE A 125 20.33 -9.17 -9.52
CA ILE A 125 19.30 -9.25 -8.47
C ILE A 125 18.71 -10.66 -8.44
N ILE A 126 18.27 -11.18 -9.58
CA ILE A 126 17.66 -12.51 -9.69
C ILE A 126 18.60 -13.60 -9.15
N ILE A 127 19.85 -13.63 -9.63
CA ILE A 127 20.86 -14.63 -9.23
C ILE A 127 21.15 -14.53 -7.72
N SER A 128 21.24 -13.31 -7.18
CA SER A 128 21.52 -13.11 -5.75
C SER A 128 20.46 -13.73 -4.82
N TYR A 129 19.19 -13.83 -5.27
CA TYR A 129 18.12 -14.50 -4.53
C TYR A 129 18.01 -16.00 -4.85
N LEU A 130 18.19 -16.39 -6.12
CA LEU A 130 18.14 -17.80 -6.55
C LEU A 130 19.17 -18.67 -5.84
N THR A 131 20.34 -18.13 -5.52
CA THR A 131 21.37 -18.84 -4.73
C THR A 131 20.98 -19.09 -3.27
N LYS A 132 19.89 -18.48 -2.78
CA LYS A 132 19.43 -18.55 -1.39
C LYS A 132 18.08 -19.22 -1.21
N PHE A 133 17.23 -19.20 -2.23
CA PHE A 133 15.84 -19.65 -2.13
C PHE A 133 15.30 -20.06 -3.50
N SER A 134 14.48 -21.11 -3.54
CA SER A 134 13.79 -21.55 -4.75
C SER A 134 12.41 -20.91 -4.85
N PHE A 135 12.13 -20.25 -5.96
CA PHE A 135 10.87 -19.54 -6.21
C PHE A 135 10.08 -20.27 -7.30
N ASP A 136 8.75 -20.32 -7.17
CA ASP A 136 7.87 -20.93 -8.18
C ASP A 136 7.82 -20.06 -9.46
N GLU A 137 7.94 -18.74 -9.34
CA GLU A 137 8.02 -17.81 -10.46
C GLU A 137 8.94 -16.62 -10.14
N ILE A 138 9.53 -16.04 -11.18
CA ILE A 138 10.39 -14.86 -11.09
C ILE A 138 9.95 -13.85 -12.14
N ILE A 139 9.49 -12.68 -11.68
CA ILE A 139 8.82 -11.71 -12.55
C ILE A 139 9.44 -10.32 -12.34
N PRO A 140 10.32 -9.87 -13.25
CA PRO A 140 10.74 -8.47 -13.29
C PRO A 140 9.60 -7.60 -13.82
N LEU A 141 9.24 -6.55 -13.10
CA LEU A 141 8.13 -5.66 -13.47
C LEU A 141 8.38 -4.19 -13.08
N SER A 142 7.59 -3.30 -13.65
CA SER A 142 7.51 -1.91 -13.19
C SER A 142 6.07 -1.60 -12.84
N CYS A 143 5.82 -1.33 -11.56
CA CYS A 143 4.53 -0.80 -11.14
C CYS A 143 4.28 0.57 -11.79
N LEU A 144 5.25 1.48 -11.70
CA LEU A 144 5.09 2.87 -12.18
C LEU A 144 4.84 2.98 -13.69
N LYS A 145 5.37 2.04 -14.48
CA LYS A 145 5.18 2.00 -15.94
C LYS A 145 4.23 0.89 -16.39
N GLU A 146 3.56 0.24 -15.44
CA GLU A 146 2.64 -0.88 -15.67
C GLU A 146 3.22 -2.01 -16.55
N LYS A 147 4.53 -2.22 -16.51
CA LYS A 147 5.22 -3.23 -17.33
C LYS A 147 5.13 -4.60 -16.65
N ASN A 148 4.82 -5.63 -17.45
CA ASN A 148 4.76 -7.04 -17.05
C ASN A 148 3.69 -7.39 -15.99
N LEU A 149 2.75 -6.48 -15.70
CA LEU A 149 1.65 -6.75 -14.76
C LEU A 149 0.67 -7.81 -15.29
N CYS A 150 0.42 -7.82 -16.61
CA CYS A 150 -0.40 -8.85 -17.24
C CYS A 150 0.23 -10.25 -17.07
N ILE A 151 1.55 -10.35 -17.20
CA ILE A 151 2.29 -11.60 -16.99
C ILE A 151 2.15 -12.05 -15.53
N LEU A 152 2.33 -11.14 -14.57
CA LEU A 152 2.09 -11.43 -13.15
C LEU A 152 0.68 -11.98 -12.91
N LYS A 153 -0.35 -11.33 -13.46
CA LYS A 153 -1.75 -11.75 -13.30
C LYS A 153 -2.00 -13.14 -13.91
N GLN A 154 -1.50 -13.38 -15.11
CA GLN A 154 -1.61 -14.69 -15.78
C GLN A 154 -0.93 -15.79 -14.96
N LYS A 155 0.29 -15.55 -14.48
CA LYS A 155 1.01 -16.50 -13.62
C LYS A 155 0.24 -16.77 -12.33
N ILE A 156 -0.27 -15.75 -11.63
CA ILE A 156 -1.12 -15.94 -10.45
C ILE A 156 -2.29 -16.87 -10.77
N LEU A 157 -3.04 -16.59 -11.85
CA LEU A 157 -4.20 -17.38 -12.23
C LEU A 157 -3.86 -18.83 -12.61
N LEU A 158 -2.67 -19.11 -13.14
CA LEU A 158 -2.25 -20.48 -13.47
C LEU A 158 -2.10 -21.35 -12.21
N TYR A 159 -1.60 -20.77 -11.11
CA TYR A 159 -1.37 -21.49 -9.85
C TYR A 159 -2.60 -21.55 -8.94
N LEU A 160 -3.68 -20.86 -9.28
CA LEU A 160 -4.92 -20.90 -8.50
C LEU A 160 -5.84 -22.05 -8.90
N ASP A 161 -6.42 -22.67 -7.87
CA ASP A 161 -7.46 -23.66 -8.01
C ASP A 161 -8.80 -23.05 -8.41
N GLN A 162 -9.70 -23.92 -8.86
CA GLN A 162 -11.09 -23.56 -9.12
C GLN A 162 -11.86 -23.56 -7.82
N LYS A 163 -12.33 -22.39 -7.42
CA LYS A 163 -13.02 -22.15 -6.15
C LYS A 163 -14.13 -21.14 -6.39
N LYS A 164 -15.15 -21.13 -5.53
CA LYS A 164 -16.21 -20.09 -5.55
C LYS A 164 -15.62 -18.74 -5.11
N PRO A 165 -16.23 -17.60 -5.48
CA PRO A 165 -15.81 -16.31 -4.93
C PRO A 165 -15.99 -16.27 -3.41
N TYR A 166 -15.01 -15.71 -2.70
CA TYR A 166 -15.01 -15.48 -1.26
C TYR A 166 -15.83 -14.25 -0.86
N PHE A 167 -15.84 -13.23 -1.71
CA PHE A 167 -16.53 -11.95 -1.48
C PHE A 167 -17.58 -11.66 -2.54
N SER A 168 -18.53 -10.77 -2.24
CA SER A 168 -19.49 -10.28 -3.22
C SER A 168 -18.80 -9.48 -4.34
N LYS A 169 -19.43 -9.44 -5.53
CA LYS A 169 -18.85 -8.77 -6.71
C LYS A 169 -18.56 -7.27 -6.50
N ASN A 170 -19.29 -6.63 -5.59
CA ASN A 170 -19.16 -5.20 -5.30
C ASN A 170 -18.18 -4.89 -4.16
N PHE A 171 -17.70 -5.91 -3.45
CA PHE A 171 -16.75 -5.72 -2.38
C PHE A 171 -15.36 -5.48 -2.95
N LEU A 172 -14.76 -4.34 -2.61
CA LEU A 172 -13.46 -3.90 -3.13
C LEU A 172 -12.35 -3.95 -2.08
N THR A 173 -12.61 -3.52 -0.85
CA THR A 173 -11.60 -3.41 0.20
C THR A 173 -12.25 -3.41 1.58
N ASN A 174 -11.49 -3.81 2.60
CA ASN A 174 -11.88 -3.67 4.00
C ASN A 174 -11.72 -2.25 4.55
N ILE A 175 -11.07 -1.35 3.79
CA ILE A 175 -10.80 0.01 4.22
C ILE A 175 -12.04 0.89 4.05
N THR A 176 -12.42 1.56 5.13
CA THR A 176 -13.53 2.52 5.13
C THR A 176 -13.17 3.81 4.41
N LYS A 177 -14.17 4.57 3.95
CA LYS A 177 -13.94 5.90 3.35
C LYS A 177 -13.16 6.84 4.27
N LYS A 178 -13.47 6.82 5.58
CA LYS A 178 -12.78 7.64 6.60
C LYS A 178 -11.30 7.28 6.69
N GLU A 179 -10.96 6.00 6.71
CA GLU A 179 -9.58 5.52 6.76
C GLU A 179 -8.83 5.92 5.48
N LEU A 180 -9.42 5.71 4.30
CA LEU A 180 -8.81 6.11 3.03
C LEU A 180 -8.52 7.61 2.98
N ILE A 181 -9.50 8.45 3.35
CA ILE A 181 -9.33 9.91 3.39
C ILE A 181 -8.23 10.32 4.40
N SER A 182 -8.26 9.71 5.59
CA SER A 182 -7.22 9.91 6.61
C SER A 182 -5.83 9.63 6.04
N ASP A 183 -5.71 8.53 5.31
CA ASP A 183 -4.47 8.09 4.70
C ASP A 183 -4.01 9.01 3.55
N LEU A 184 -4.92 9.46 2.69
CA LEU A 184 -4.61 10.44 1.63
C LEU A 184 -4.08 11.76 2.19
N ILE A 185 -4.68 12.26 3.28
CA ILE A 185 -4.19 13.45 3.98
C ILE A 185 -2.80 13.17 4.58
N ARG A 186 -2.63 12.02 5.22
CA ARG A 186 -1.36 11.61 5.82
C ARG A 186 -0.24 11.49 4.78
N GLU A 187 -0.55 11.01 3.58
CA GLU A 187 0.39 10.97 2.46
C GLU A 187 0.94 12.36 2.13
N LYS A 188 0.09 13.40 2.14
CA LYS A 188 0.54 14.79 1.93
C LYS A 188 1.33 15.34 3.10
N VAL A 189 0.96 14.99 4.34
CA VAL A 189 1.79 15.33 5.52
C VAL A 189 3.19 14.72 5.38
N LEU A 190 3.26 13.44 4.99
CA LEU A 190 4.53 12.76 4.71
C LEU A 190 5.28 13.43 3.55
N LEU A 191 4.61 13.93 2.52
CA LEU A 191 5.25 14.59 1.39
C LEU A 191 5.89 15.95 1.78
N TYR A 192 5.16 16.81 2.49
CA TYR A 192 5.59 18.20 2.73
C TYR A 192 6.39 18.41 4.02
N ILE A 193 6.38 17.46 4.96
CA ILE A 193 7.04 17.61 6.25
C ILE A 193 8.30 16.75 6.32
N ASN A 194 9.46 17.36 6.07
CA ASN A 194 10.79 16.73 6.15
C ASN A 194 11.33 16.70 7.57
N SER A 195 10.68 15.92 8.44
CA SER A 195 11.14 15.61 9.80
C SER A 195 10.52 14.29 10.25
N GLU A 196 10.81 13.83 11.47
CA GLU A 196 10.19 12.63 12.03
C GLU A 196 8.71 12.84 12.42
N ILE A 197 8.22 14.08 12.40
CA ILE A 197 6.87 14.47 12.84
C ILE A 197 5.75 13.67 12.16
N PRO A 198 5.78 13.39 10.84
CA PRO A 198 4.73 12.62 10.18
C PRO A 198 4.52 11.21 10.79
N TYR A 199 5.56 10.61 11.36
CA TYR A 199 5.45 9.30 12.02
C TYR A 199 4.72 9.36 13.36
N PHE A 200 4.61 10.55 13.96
CA PHE A 200 3.97 10.77 15.26
C PHE A 200 2.64 11.50 15.17
N CYS A 201 2.20 11.82 13.95
CA CYS A 201 0.90 12.43 13.71
C CYS A 201 -0.15 11.37 13.38
N ARG A 202 -1.40 11.62 13.80
CA ARG A 202 -2.55 10.80 13.42
C ARG A 202 -3.54 11.68 12.70
N ILE A 203 -4.07 11.23 11.58
CA ILE A 203 -5.18 11.91 10.93
C ILE A 203 -6.48 11.34 11.48
N LEU A 204 -7.38 12.23 11.87
CA LEU A 204 -8.73 11.92 12.31
C LEU A 204 -9.71 12.53 11.31
N VAL A 205 -10.52 11.70 10.66
CA VAL A 205 -11.67 12.18 9.88
C VAL A 205 -12.89 12.15 10.80
N GLU A 206 -13.31 13.33 11.26
CA GLU A 206 -14.38 13.50 12.23
C GLU A 206 -15.72 13.27 11.53
N ASN A 207 -15.98 14.07 10.50
CA ASN A 207 -17.24 14.04 9.76
C ASN A 207 -17.00 13.93 8.24
N ILE A 208 -17.94 13.25 7.59
CA ILE A 208 -18.10 13.25 6.14
C ILE A 208 -19.58 13.49 5.87
N PHE A 209 -19.91 14.59 5.22
CA PHE A 209 -21.27 14.92 4.81
C PHE A 209 -21.34 14.97 3.28
N LEU A 210 -22.25 14.21 2.70
CA LEU A 210 -22.51 14.25 1.26
C LEU A 210 -23.71 15.16 1.01
N ASN A 211 -23.51 16.21 0.22
CA ASN A 211 -24.59 17.01 -0.32
C ASN A 211 -24.83 16.56 -1.77
N GLU A 212 -25.84 15.69 -1.95
CA GLU A 212 -26.16 15.09 -3.24
C GLU A 212 -26.57 16.15 -4.27
N GLY A 213 -27.35 17.16 -3.87
CA GLY A 213 -27.82 18.22 -4.77
C GLY A 213 -26.70 19.10 -5.33
N LEU A 214 -25.62 19.30 -4.58
CA LEU A 214 -24.46 20.09 -5.02
C LEU A 214 -23.31 19.23 -5.58
N SER A 215 -23.46 17.90 -5.57
CA SER A 215 -22.37 16.95 -5.84
C SER A 215 -21.09 17.37 -5.10
N LEU A 216 -21.25 17.61 -3.79
CA LEU A 216 -20.21 18.12 -2.90
C LEU A 216 -20.10 17.23 -1.66
N MET A 217 -18.88 16.82 -1.33
CA MET A 217 -18.58 16.13 -0.09
C MET A 217 -17.78 17.05 0.83
N ASN A 218 -18.33 17.31 2.02
CA ASN A 218 -17.69 18.07 3.07
C ASN A 218 -16.98 17.11 4.02
N ILE A 219 -15.70 17.37 4.28
CA ILE A 219 -14.85 16.53 5.12
C ILE A 219 -14.24 17.41 6.20
N ASP A 220 -14.49 17.07 7.45
CA ASP A 220 -13.81 17.65 8.60
C ASP A 220 -12.74 16.68 9.09
N ALA A 221 -11.47 17.12 9.03
CA ALA A 221 -10.33 16.31 9.43
C ALA A 221 -9.37 17.07 10.33
N SER A 222 -8.75 16.35 11.27
CA SER A 222 -7.76 16.87 12.21
C SER A 222 -6.43 16.13 12.08
N ILE A 223 -5.36 16.88 11.90
CA ILE A 223 -4.00 16.40 12.10
C ILE A 223 -3.70 16.47 13.60
N VAL A 224 -3.69 15.33 14.27
CA VAL A 224 -3.43 15.22 15.70
C VAL A 224 -1.93 15.08 15.93
N VAL A 225 -1.34 15.98 16.72
CA VAL A 225 0.09 15.99 17.04
C VAL A 225 0.34 15.99 18.55
N LYS A 226 1.48 15.43 18.97
CA LYS A 226 1.83 15.30 20.40
C LYS A 226 2.40 16.56 21.05
N LYS A 227 3.04 17.46 20.27
CA LYS A 227 3.79 18.62 20.78
C LYS A 227 3.41 19.89 20.03
N GLU A 228 3.42 21.03 20.72
CA GLU A 228 3.10 22.33 20.11
C GLU A 228 4.15 22.74 19.05
N SER A 229 5.41 22.33 19.24
CA SER A 229 6.45 22.49 18.22
C SER A 229 6.10 21.79 16.91
N HIS A 230 5.48 20.61 16.97
CA HIS A 230 5.05 19.88 15.77
C HIS A 230 3.90 20.60 15.07
N LYS A 231 2.94 21.14 15.83
CA LYS A 231 1.84 21.95 15.29
C LYS A 231 2.39 23.14 14.50
N LYS A 232 3.34 23.90 15.05
CA LYS A 232 3.98 25.03 14.35
C LYS A 232 4.64 24.60 13.04
N ILE A 233 5.31 23.45 13.03
CA ILE A 233 5.98 22.93 11.82
C ILE A 233 4.99 22.52 10.73
N ILE A 234 3.84 21.92 11.09
CA ILE A 234 2.80 21.53 10.14
C ILE A 234 2.05 22.74 9.59
N ILE A 235 1.79 23.77 10.42
CA ILE A 235 1.23 25.04 9.95
C ILE A 235 2.18 25.68 8.92
N GLY A 236 3.47 25.73 9.25
CA GLY A 236 4.47 26.41 8.44
C GLY A 236 4.36 27.94 8.52
N LYS A 237 5.29 28.64 7.87
CA LYS A 237 5.30 30.11 7.84
C LYS A 237 3.99 30.62 7.21
N HIS A 238 3.23 31.46 7.94
CA HIS A 238 1.92 31.99 7.53
C HIS A 238 0.89 30.93 7.08
N GLY A 239 0.95 29.71 7.61
CA GLY A 239 0.01 28.65 7.22
C GLY A 239 0.29 28.02 5.84
N SER A 240 1.44 28.31 5.22
CA SER A 240 1.79 27.83 3.88
C SER A 240 1.74 26.29 3.76
N LYS A 241 2.29 25.57 4.75
CA LYS A 241 2.40 24.11 4.69
C LYS A 241 1.06 23.41 4.84
N ILE A 242 0.25 23.81 5.84
CA ILE A 242 -1.08 23.23 6.02
C ILE A 242 -1.99 23.54 4.82
N LYS A 243 -1.87 24.74 4.23
CA LYS A 243 -2.59 25.10 3.01
C LYS A 243 -2.22 24.17 1.86
N GLN A 244 -0.93 23.91 1.65
CA GLN A 244 -0.46 23.02 0.58
C GLN A 244 -0.92 21.57 0.81
N ILE A 245 -0.79 21.05 2.05
CA ILE A 245 -1.28 19.73 2.44
C ILE A 245 -2.79 19.61 2.13
N GLY A 246 -3.60 20.57 2.58
CA GLY A 246 -5.04 20.58 2.35
C GLY A 246 -5.40 20.68 0.86
N MET A 247 -4.71 21.53 0.10
CA MET A 247 -4.95 21.70 -1.34
C MET A 247 -4.70 20.41 -2.11
N ASP A 248 -3.56 19.74 -1.89
CA ASP A 248 -3.20 18.56 -2.67
C ASP A 248 -3.93 17.30 -2.19
N ALA A 249 -4.26 17.20 -0.89
CA ALA A 249 -5.16 16.16 -0.39
C ALA A 249 -6.57 16.31 -0.99
N ARG A 250 -7.12 17.53 -1.00
CA ARG A 250 -8.44 17.82 -1.57
C ARG A 250 -8.52 17.45 -3.05
N LYS A 251 -7.51 17.81 -3.85
CA LYS A 251 -7.44 17.45 -5.27
C LYS A 251 -7.47 15.94 -5.47
N GLU A 252 -6.66 15.21 -4.69
CA GLU A 252 -6.56 13.76 -4.83
C GLU A 252 -7.82 13.03 -4.36
N ILE A 253 -8.39 13.43 -3.21
CA ILE A 253 -9.67 12.90 -2.73
C ILE A 253 -10.77 13.16 -3.78
N SER A 254 -10.82 14.36 -4.35
CA SER A 254 -11.79 14.71 -5.39
C SER A 254 -11.66 13.83 -6.63
N HIS A 255 -10.44 13.53 -7.06
CA HIS A 255 -10.17 12.63 -8.17
C HIS A 255 -10.63 11.20 -7.89
N ILE A 256 -10.33 10.67 -6.69
CA ILE A 256 -10.67 9.30 -6.29
C ILE A 256 -12.19 9.11 -6.18
N PHE A 257 -12.89 10.05 -5.53
CA PHE A 257 -14.34 9.96 -5.32
C PHE A 257 -15.16 10.53 -6.48
N LYS A 258 -14.52 11.14 -7.48
CA LYS A 258 -15.16 11.76 -8.65
C LYS A 258 -16.25 12.78 -8.27
N ILE A 259 -16.03 13.54 -7.21
CA ILE A 259 -16.97 14.52 -6.65
C ILE A 259 -16.20 15.75 -6.15
N LYS A 260 -16.85 16.92 -6.08
CA LYS A 260 -16.22 18.11 -5.48
C LYS A 260 -16.01 17.87 -3.99
N ILE A 261 -14.86 18.32 -3.48
CA ILE A 261 -14.51 18.18 -2.05
C ILE A 261 -14.35 19.56 -1.43
N PHE A 262 -14.99 19.75 -0.28
CA PHE A 262 -14.67 20.80 0.68
C PHE A 262 -13.98 20.17 1.88
N LEU A 263 -12.68 20.44 2.06
CA LEU A 263 -11.86 19.83 3.10
C LEU A 263 -11.51 20.88 4.16
N ASN A 264 -12.10 20.75 5.34
CA ASN A 264 -11.69 21.47 6.54
C ASN A 264 -10.60 20.69 7.25
N LEU A 265 -9.40 21.28 7.33
CA LEU A 265 -8.24 20.65 7.94
C LEU A 265 -7.78 21.44 9.16
N TYR A 266 -7.90 20.82 10.33
CA TYR A 266 -7.49 21.37 11.62
C TYR A 266 -6.19 20.73 12.10
N ILE A 267 -5.50 21.39 13.03
CA ILE A 267 -4.42 20.78 13.80
C ILE A 267 -4.80 20.80 15.27
N LYS A 268 -4.88 19.60 15.87
CA LYS A 268 -5.23 19.43 17.28
C LYS A 268 -4.01 18.90 18.03
N LEU A 269 -3.76 19.45 19.21
CA LEU A 269 -2.86 18.80 20.16
C LEU A 269 -3.57 17.56 20.72
N ASN A 270 -2.86 16.44 20.78
CA ASN A 270 -3.30 15.30 21.55
C ASN A 270 -3.25 15.70 23.03
N LYS A 271 -4.36 16.18 23.58
CA LYS A 271 -4.52 16.32 25.02
C LYS A 271 -4.55 14.89 25.56
N LYS A 272 -3.44 14.45 26.16
CA LYS A 272 -3.51 13.29 27.06
C LYS A 272 -4.47 13.70 28.18
N ASN A 273 -5.55 12.94 28.34
CA ASN A 273 -5.91 12.49 29.68
C ASN A 273 -5.05 11.26 29.94
#